data_AF-A0A087AYQ6-F1
#
_entry.id   AF-A0A087AYQ6-F1
#
_cell.length_a   1.000
_cell.length_b   1.000
_cell.length_c   1.000
_cell.angle_alpha   90.00
_cell.angle_beta   90.00
_cell.angle_gamma   90.00
#
_symmetry.space_group_name_H-M   'P 1'
#
loop_
_entity.id
_entity.type
_entity.pdbx_description
1 polymer ?
#
loop_
_entity_poly.entity_id
_entity_poly.type
_entity_poly.pdbx_seq_one_letter_code
_entity_poly.pdbx_strand_id
1 'polypeptide(L)'
;MAEHIRAGEGALEKGAVAVEDARVGVDHRIKDIESKMAELGSFWSGDAATAYSTLMMRWQEKANALNNILNDLRDNLRGTASDQAANEEDNQSKTSRLAAMLG
;
A
#
# COMPACT_ATOMS: atom_id res chain seq x y z
N MET A 1 -8.95 -13.70 25.16
CA MET A 1 -8.38 -14.17 23.87
C MET A 1 -9.21 -13.67 22.69
N ALA A 2 -10.51 -13.97 22.57
CA ALA A 2 -11.35 -13.50 21.45
C ALA A 2 -11.39 -11.97 21.25
N GLU A 3 -11.31 -11.18 22.32
CA GLU A 3 -11.31 -9.71 22.25
C GLU A 3 -10.00 -9.13 21.66
N HIS A 4 -8.86 -9.74 22.02
CA HIS A 4 -7.54 -9.32 21.55
C HIS A 4 -7.31 -9.67 20.07
N ILE A 5 -8.01 -10.71 19.62
CA ILE A 5 -8.03 -11.20 18.23
C ILE A 5 -8.83 -10.24 17.35
N ARG A 6 -10.07 -9.93 17.72
CA ARG A 6 -10.91 -8.92 17.04
C ARG A 6 -10.26 -7.53 17.00
N ALA A 7 -9.51 -7.19 18.04
CA ALA A 7 -8.73 -5.94 18.08
C ALA A 7 -7.57 -5.94 17.07
N GLY A 8 -6.94 -7.08 16.82
CA GLY A 8 -5.87 -7.23 15.82
C GLY A 8 -6.40 -7.16 14.38
N GLU A 9 -7.48 -7.89 14.09
CA GLU A 9 -8.16 -7.90 12.78
C GLU A 9 -8.65 -6.49 12.39
N GLY A 10 -9.28 -5.78 13.33
CA GLY A 10 -9.70 -4.39 13.12
C GLY A 10 -8.55 -3.39 13.00
N ALA A 11 -7.36 -3.70 13.52
CA ALA A 11 -6.17 -2.87 13.34
C ALA A 11 -5.53 -3.08 11.96
N LEU A 12 -5.53 -4.32 11.45
CA LEU A 12 -5.05 -4.64 10.10
C LEU A 12 -5.93 -4.02 9.02
N GLU A 13 -7.25 -4.12 9.16
CA GLU A 13 -8.20 -3.50 8.22
C GLU A 13 -7.99 -1.98 8.16
N LYS A 14 -7.87 -1.32 9.33
CA LYS A 14 -7.55 0.11 9.40
C LYS A 14 -6.20 0.45 8.78
N GLY A 15 -5.20 -0.41 8.98
CA GLY A 15 -3.89 -0.26 8.36
C GLY A 15 -3.94 -0.37 6.83
N ALA A 16 -4.72 -1.31 6.31
CA ALA A 16 -4.91 -1.48 4.87
C ALA A 16 -5.60 -0.26 4.23
N VAL A 17 -6.64 0.27 4.88
CA VAL A 17 -7.31 1.51 4.45
C VAL A 17 -6.34 2.69 4.47
N ALA A 18 -5.57 2.87 5.55
CA ALA A 18 -4.60 3.96 5.65
C ALA A 18 -3.51 3.87 4.56
N VAL A 19 -3.08 2.66 4.19
CA VAL A 19 -2.12 2.45 3.11
C VAL A 19 -2.72 2.74 1.74
N GLU A 20 -3.97 2.36 1.49
CA GLU A 20 -4.65 2.71 0.23
C GLU A 20 -4.85 4.22 0.11
N ASP A 21 -5.27 4.90 1.19
CA ASP A 21 -5.40 6.35 1.23
C ASP A 21 -4.06 7.04 0.95
N ALA A 22 -2.98 6.56 1.58
CA ALA A 22 -1.63 7.06 1.33
C ALA A 22 -1.20 6.84 -0.12
N ARG A 23 -1.53 5.68 -0.71
CA ARG A 23 -1.25 5.36 -2.12
C ARG A 23 -1.96 6.32 -3.06
N VAL A 24 -3.26 6.54 -2.88
CA VAL A 24 -4.04 7.48 -3.68
C VAL A 24 -3.49 8.90 -3.54
N GLY A 25 -3.15 9.32 -2.32
CA GLY A 25 -2.54 10.63 -2.07
C GLY A 25 -1.18 10.81 -2.75
N VAL A 26 -0.35 9.77 -2.75
CA VAL A 26 0.95 9.78 -3.43
C VAL A 26 0.78 9.82 -4.94
N ASP A 27 -0.11 9.02 -5.51
CA ASP A 27 -0.39 9.00 -6.96
C ASP A 27 -0.88 10.37 -7.46
N HIS A 28 -1.78 11.02 -6.72
CA HIS A 28 -2.20 12.39 -7.02
C HIS A 28 -1.03 13.38 -6.98
N ARG A 29 -0.19 13.34 -5.93
CA ARG A 29 0.97 14.23 -5.81
C ARG A 29 1.99 14.02 -6.93
N ILE A 30 2.19 12.77 -7.36
CA ILE A 30 3.06 12.44 -8.50
C ILE A 30 2.52 13.12 -9.77
N LYS A 31 1.23 12.93 -10.08
CA LYS A 31 0.58 13.54 -11.25
C LYS A 31 0.58 15.07 -11.22
N ASP A 32 0.39 15.66 -10.05
CA ASP A 32 0.46 17.11 -9.86
C ASP A 32 1.86 17.65 -10.17
N ILE A 33 2.89 16.95 -9.71
CA ILE A 33 4.28 17.34 -9.97
C ILE A 33 4.61 17.13 -11.44
N GLU A 34 4.23 16.00 -12.05
CA GLU A 34 4.38 15.75 -13.49
C GLU A 34 3.72 16.85 -14.34
N SER A 35 2.51 17.28 -13.98
CA SER A 35 1.78 18.35 -14.69
C SER A 35 2.50 19.69 -14.59
N LYS A 36 2.95 20.07 -13.39
CA LYS A 36 3.71 21.32 -13.17
C LYS A 36 5.05 21.30 -13.90
N MET A 37 5.72 20.16 -13.91
CA MET A 37 6.98 20.03 -14.62
C MET A 37 6.72 20.14 -16.12
N ALA A 38 5.73 19.46 -16.69
CA ALA A 38 5.39 19.56 -18.11
C ALA A 38 5.12 21.01 -18.57
N GLU A 39 4.43 21.79 -17.74
CA GLU A 39 4.23 23.22 -17.97
C GLU A 39 5.58 23.98 -18.04
N LEU A 40 6.47 23.74 -17.08
CA LEU A 40 7.80 24.37 -17.05
C LEU A 40 8.71 23.93 -18.20
N GLY A 41 8.64 22.66 -18.61
CA GLY A 41 9.46 22.09 -19.66
C GLY A 41 9.23 22.74 -21.02
N SER A 42 8.03 23.29 -21.26
CA SER A 42 7.70 24.01 -22.50
C SER A 42 8.52 25.30 -22.71
N PHE A 43 9.09 25.85 -21.63
CA PHE A 43 9.88 27.08 -21.68
C PHE A 43 11.39 26.84 -21.84
N TRP A 44 11.86 25.60 -21.70
CA TRP A 44 13.30 25.29 -21.72
C TRP A 44 13.71 24.78 -23.10
N SER A 45 14.80 25.31 -23.65
CA SER A 45 15.34 24.94 -24.96
C SER A 45 16.86 24.72 -24.89
N GLY A 46 17.43 24.01 -25.85
CA GLY A 46 18.87 23.74 -25.91
C GLY A 46 19.35 22.88 -24.74
N ASP A 47 20.50 23.23 -24.14
CA ASP A 47 21.11 22.44 -23.06
C ASP A 47 20.19 22.30 -21.82
N ALA A 48 19.36 23.30 -21.55
CA ALA A 48 18.37 23.25 -20.47
C ALA A 48 17.29 22.18 -20.72
N ALA A 49 16.86 21.99 -21.97
CA ALA A 49 15.88 20.95 -22.33
C ALA A 49 16.45 19.54 -22.12
N THR A 50 17.75 19.35 -22.38
CA THR A 50 18.44 18.08 -22.13
C THR A 50 18.53 17.77 -20.63
N ALA A 51 18.91 18.75 -19.82
CA ALA A 51 18.95 18.62 -18.36
C ALA A 51 17.54 18.33 -17.79
N TYR A 52 16.52 19.01 -18.30
CA TYR A 52 15.12 18.76 -17.93
C TYR A 52 14.66 17.35 -18.27
N SER A 53 14.93 16.88 -19.49
CA SER A 53 14.58 15.53 -19.91
C SER A 53 15.23 14.48 -19.01
N THR A 54 16.48 14.71 -18.60
CA THR A 54 17.19 13.85 -17.65
C THR A 54 16.54 13.86 -16.27
N LEU A 55 16.14 15.03 -15.78
CA LEU A 55 15.41 15.16 -14.52
C LEU A 55 14.06 14.43 -14.58
N MET A 56 13.32 14.55 -15.69
CA MET A 56 12.02 13.89 -15.88
C MET A 56 12.13 12.38 -15.89
N MET A 57 13.14 11.82 -16.58
CA MET A 57 13.37 10.38 -16.56
C MET A 57 13.63 9.87 -15.14
N ARG A 58 14.50 10.56 -14.38
CA ARG A 58 14.81 10.20 -12.98
C ARG A 58 13.61 10.37 -12.06
N TRP A 59 12.79 11.39 -12.30
CA TRP A 59 11.54 11.60 -11.57
C TRP A 59 10.60 10.43 -11.79
N GLN A 60 10.34 10.06 -13.05
CA GLN A 60 9.44 8.97 -13.41
C GLN A 60 9.89 7.65 -12.79
N GLU A 61 11.19 7.37 -12.84
CA GLU A 61 11.78 6.18 -12.24
C GLU A 61 11.49 6.12 -10.73
N LYS A 62 11.71 7.21 -10.00
CA LYS A 62 11.46 7.29 -8.57
C LYS A 62 9.97 7.22 -8.23
N ALA A 63 9.12 7.88 -9.02
CA ALA A 63 7.68 7.85 -8.87
C ALA A 63 7.13 6.42 -9.03
N ASN A 64 7.58 5.71 -10.07
CA ASN A 64 7.22 4.32 -10.31
C ASN A 64 7.71 3.40 -9.17
N ALA A 65 8.94 3.59 -8.71
CA ALA A 65 9.48 2.82 -7.59
C ALA A 65 8.66 3.02 -6.30
N LEU A 66 8.27 4.26 -5.99
CA LEU A 66 7.43 4.56 -4.84
C LEU A 66 6.04 3.90 -4.96
N ASN A 67 5.42 3.98 -6.14
CA ASN A 67 4.13 3.32 -6.38
C ASN A 67 4.21 1.81 -6.20
N ASN A 68 5.30 1.17 -6.65
CA ASN A 68 5.51 -0.26 -6.45
C ASN A 68 5.62 -0.62 -4.97
N ILE A 69 6.42 0.13 -4.19
CA ILE A 69 6.55 -0.10 -2.74
C ILE A 69 5.19 0.01 -2.03
N LEU A 70 4.35 0.97 -2.42
CA LEU A 70 3.03 1.14 -1.83
C LEU A 70 2.06 0.00 -2.20
N ASN A 71 2.14 -0.50 -3.44
CA ASN A 71 1.39 -1.68 -3.85
C ASN A 71 1.85 -2.93 -3.07
N ASP A 72 3.16 -3.14 -2.93
CA ASP A 72 3.71 -4.26 -2.18
C ASP A 72 3.29 -4.20 -0.71
N LEU A 73 3.32 -3.01 -0.09
CA LEU A 73 2.88 -2.83 1.29
C LEU A 73 1.40 -3.19 1.45
N ARG A 74 0.54 -2.72 0.55
CA ARG A 74 -0.90 -3.05 0.54
C ARG A 74 -1.11 -4.55 0.42
N ASP A 75 -0.42 -5.20 -0.51
CA ASP A 75 -0.60 -6.62 -0.78
C ASP A 75 -0.11 -7.48 0.40
N ASN A 76 1.00 -7.09 1.03
CA ASN A 76 1.49 -7.72 2.26
C ASN A 76 0.52 -7.56 3.43
N LEU A 77 -0.10 -6.38 3.61
CA LEU A 77 -1.08 -6.15 4.67
C LEU A 77 -2.35 -6.98 4.45
N ARG A 78 -2.85 -7.06 3.22
CA ARG A 78 -4.01 -7.88 2.87
C ARG A 78 -3.72 -9.37 3.03
N GLY A 79 -2.53 -9.81 2.62
CA GLY A 79 -2.07 -11.19 2.84
C GLY A 79 -2.02 -11.53 4.33
N THR A 80 -1.42 -10.66 5.14
CA THR A 80 -1.34 -10.84 6.60
C THR A 80 -2.73 -10.91 7.25
N ALA A 81 -3.67 -10.05 6.84
CA ALA A 81 -5.04 -10.08 7.33
C ALA A 81 -5.76 -11.39 6.97
N SER A 82 -5.60 -11.85 5.72
CA SER A 82 -6.18 -13.11 5.27
C SER A 82 -5.60 -14.32 6.02
N ASP A 83 -4.28 -14.33 6.25
CA ASP A 83 -3.60 -15.40 6.97
C ASP A 83 -4.01 -15.45 8.44
N GLN A 84 -4.23 -14.29 9.08
CA GLN A 84 -4.76 -14.25 10.44
C GLN A 84 -6.19 -14.79 10.51
N ALA A 85 -7.08 -14.35 9.62
CA ALA A 85 -8.46 -14.84 9.56
C ALA A 85 -8.52 -16.38 9.36
N ALA A 86 -7.69 -16.92 8.47
CA ALA A 86 -7.63 -18.36 8.21
C ALA A 86 -7.12 -19.16 9.44
N ASN A 87 -6.06 -18.67 10.09
CA ASN A 87 -5.53 -19.29 11.31
C ASN A 87 -6.54 -19.24 12.47
N GLU A 88 -7.38 -18.20 12.52
CA GLU A 88 -8.42 -18.06 13.53
C GLU A 88 -9.59 -19.03 13.33
N GLU A 89 -10.06 -19.19 12.09
CA GLU A 89 -11.11 -20.16 11.76
C GLU A 89 -10.66 -21.59 12.12
N ASP A 90 -9.42 -21.94 11.77
CA ASP A 90 -8.84 -23.24 12.11
C ASP A 90 -8.76 -23.45 13.63
N ASN A 91 -8.30 -22.45 14.38
CA ASN A 91 -8.24 -22.52 15.84
C ASN A 91 -9.62 -22.63 16.49
N GLN A 92 -10.62 -21.86 16.06
CA GLN A 92 -11.99 -21.98 16.57
C GLN A 92 -12.57 -23.36 16.29
N SER A 93 -12.33 -23.91 15.10
CA SER A 93 -12.81 -25.26 14.74
C SER A 93 -12.19 -26.32 15.65
N LYS A 94 -10.90 -26.22 15.96
CA LYS A 94 -10.18 -27.11 16.89
C LYS A 94 -10.70 -26.98 18.32
N THR A 95 -10.87 -25.76 18.82
CA THR A 95 -11.41 -25.52 20.16
C THR A 95 -12.84 -26.05 20.29
N SER A 96 -13.70 -25.83 19.28
CA SER A 96 -15.07 -26.35 19.28
C SER A 96 -15.11 -27.87 19.29
N ARG A 97 -14.20 -28.54 18.55
CA ARG A 97 -14.07 -30.00 18.56
C ARG A 97 -13.63 -30.51 19.93
N LEU A 98 -12.64 -29.87 20.54
CA LEU A 98 -12.18 -30.23 21.89
C LEU A 98 -13.29 -30.04 22.93
N ALA A 99 -14.04 -28.93 22.87
CA ALA A 99 -15.16 -28.68 23.76
C ALA A 99 -16.26 -29.74 23.62
N ALA A 100 -16.56 -30.17 22.39
CA ALA A 100 -17.53 -31.24 22.13
C ALA A 100 -17.06 -32.64 22.58
N MET A 101 -15.77 -32.84 22.81
CA MET A 101 -15.22 -34.09 23.35
C MET A 101 -15.11 -34.10 24.88
N LEU A 102 -15.12 -32.92 25.51
CA LEU A 102 -14.98 -32.76 26.96
C LEU A 102 -16.32 -32.52 27.68
N GLY A 103 -17.41 -32.30 26.93
CA GLY A 103 -18.79 -32.26 27.41
C GLY A 103 -19.55 -33.52 27.02
#